data_AF-A0A967B6L2-F1
#
_entry.id   AF-A0A967B6L2-F1
#
_cell.length_a   1.000
_cell.length_b   1.000
_cell.length_c   1.000
_cell.angle_alpha   90.00
_cell.angle_beta   90.00
_cell.angle_gamma   90.00
#
_symmetry.space_group_name_H-M   'P 1'
#
loop_
_entity.id
_entity.type
_entity.pdbx_description
1 polymer ?
#
loop_
_entity_poly.entity_id
_entity_poly.type
_entity_poly.pdbx_seq_one_letter_code
_entity_poly.pdbx_strand_id
1 'polypeptide(L)' 'MSDEDWTREDPIDAEADAWADSLDARTGIAEPKEPRGSFLSTVLFPLLIGGVVLLFGFWWACGKLGLF' A
#
# COMPACT_ATOMS: atom_id res chain seq x y z
N MET A 1 -34.53 -22.07 4.73
CA MET A 1 -33.94 -20.79 5.17
C MET A 1 -34.69 -20.46 6.43
N SER A 2 -34.06 -20.69 7.57
CA SER A 2 -34.63 -20.48 8.90
C SER A 2 -34.93 -19.00 9.08
N ASP A 3 -36.14 -18.70 9.56
CA ASP A 3 -36.54 -17.38 10.05
C ASP A 3 -35.84 -17.10 11.40
N GLU A 4 -34.51 -17.15 11.40
CA GLU A 4 -33.70 -16.72 12.52
C GLU A 4 -33.64 -15.20 12.48
N ASP A 5 -34.25 -14.58 13.48
CA ASP A 5 -34.22 -13.15 13.74
C ASP A 5 -32.77 -12.74 14.08
N TRP A 6 -31.95 -12.57 13.05
CA TRP A 6 -30.54 -12.18 13.10
C TRP A 6 -30.32 -10.80 13.76
N THR A 7 -31.39 -10.05 14.02
CA THR A 7 -31.38 -8.80 14.78
C THR A 7 -31.59 -8.99 16.28
N ARG A 8 -31.87 -10.21 16.74
CA ARG A 8 -31.98 -10.54 18.15
C ARG A 8 -30.60 -10.86 18.70
N GLU A 9 -30.06 -9.95 19.50
CA GLU A 9 -28.78 -10.12 20.19
C GLU A 9 -28.83 -11.36 21.09
N ASP A 10 -28.07 -12.41 20.74
CA ASP A 10 -27.89 -13.56 21.62
C ASP A 10 -26.97 -13.11 22.78
N PRO A 11 -27.30 -13.38 24.05
CA PRO A 11 -26.41 -13.08 25.17
C PRO A 11 -25.00 -13.68 25.02
N ILE A 12 -24.85 -14.76 24.24
CA ILE A 12 -23.54 -15.36 23.93
C ILE A 12 -22.72 -14.44 23.01
N ASP A 13 -23.36 -13.78 22.05
CA ASP A 13 -22.71 -12.85 21.12
C ASP A 13 -22.27 -11.57 21.84
N ALA A 14 -23.08 -11.08 22.79
CA ALA A 14 -22.72 -9.92 23.62
C ALA A 14 -21.47 -10.17 24.49
N GLU A 15 -21.28 -11.40 24.98
CA GLU A 15 -20.04 -11.78 25.69
C GLU A 15 -18.84 -11.90 24.76
N ALA A 16 -19.06 -12.40 23.53
CA ALA A 16 -18.02 -12.49 22.52
C ALA A 16 -17.52 -11.10 22.08
N ASP A 17 -18.43 -10.16 21.88
CA ASP A 17 -18.11 -8.76 21.53
C ASP A 17 -17.36 -8.06 22.67
N ALA A 18 -17.83 -8.21 23.91
CA ALA A 18 -17.14 -7.67 25.08
C ALA A 18 -15.73 -8.26 25.25
N TRP A 19 -15.54 -9.53 24.92
CA TRP A 19 -14.23 -10.17 24.92
C TRP A 19 -13.33 -9.62 23.80
N ALA A 20 -13.85 -9.49 22.58
CA ALA A 20 -13.13 -8.94 21.44
C ALA A 20 -12.68 -7.49 21.68
N ASP A 21 -13.55 -6.63 22.22
CA ASP A 21 -13.21 -5.26 22.62
C ASP A 21 -12.11 -5.23 23.68
N SER A 22 -12.18 -6.15 24.65
CA SER A 22 -11.14 -6.28 25.68
C SER A 22 -9.80 -6.76 25.12
N LEU A 23 -9.83 -7.57 24.07
CA LEU A 23 -8.66 -8.08 23.39
C LEU A 23 -8.04 -6.98 22.53
N ASP A 24 -8.83 -6.22 21.78
CA ASP A 24 -8.35 -5.10 20.96
C ASP A 24 -7.78 -3.97 21.83
N ALA A 25 -8.42 -3.65 22.95
CA ALA A 25 -7.91 -2.67 23.91
C ALA A 25 -6.57 -3.09 24.55
N ARG A 26 -6.32 -4.41 24.70
CA ARG A 26 -5.08 -4.94 25.29
C ARG A 26 -3.98 -5.19 24.27
N THR A 27 -4.35 -5.68 23.10
CA THR A 27 -3.42 -6.05 22.03
C THR A 27 -3.03 -4.85 21.19
N GLY A 28 -3.84 -3.78 21.20
CA GLY A 28 -3.55 -2.51 20.57
C GLY A 28 -2.99 -2.72 19.18
N ILE A 29 -3.81 -3.29 18.29
CA ILE A 29 -3.42 -3.58 16.90
C ILE A 29 -2.85 -2.28 16.33
N ALA A 30 -1.52 -2.22 16.26
CA ALA A 30 -0.83 -1.03 15.80
C ALA A 30 -1.23 -0.83 14.35
N GLU A 31 -1.97 0.25 14.09
CA GLU A 31 -2.43 0.59 12.76
C GLU A 31 -1.23 0.55 11.80
N PRO A 32 -1.29 -0.21 10.70
CA PRO A 32 -0.15 -0.38 9.83
C PRO A 32 0.27 1.00 9.34
N LYS A 33 1.47 1.44 9.73
CA LYS A 33 2.00 2.74 9.35
C LYS A 33 1.95 2.84 7.84
N GLU A 34 1.12 3.74 7.32
CA GLU A 34 1.07 4.00 5.88
C GLU A 34 2.50 4.24 5.40
N PRO A 35 2.95 3.53 4.35
CA PRO A 35 4.27 3.78 3.80
C PRO A 35 4.29 5.22 3.28
N ARG A 36 4.94 6.11 4.04
CA ARG A 36 5.20 7.53 3.68
C ARG A 36 6.17 7.68 2.51
N GLY A 37 6.19 6.71 1.60
CA GLY A 37 6.99 6.76 0.38
C GLY A 37 6.37 7.80 -0.55
N SER A 38 7.03 8.95 -0.68
CA SER A 38 6.61 9.96 -1.65
C SER A 38 6.70 9.36 -3.06
N PHE A 39 5.55 9.23 -3.73
CA PHE A 39 5.46 8.77 -5.13
C PHE A 39 6.49 9.46 -6.03
N LEU A 40 6.75 10.74 -5.76
CA LEU A 40 7.74 11.55 -6.45
C LEU A 40 9.15 10.94 -6.37
N SER A 41 9.60 10.56 -5.18
CA SER A 41 10.94 9.99 -4.99
C SER A 41 11.05 8.54 -5.43
N THR A 42 9.97 7.75 -5.27
CA THR A 42 10.03 6.30 -5.52
C THR A 42 9.78 5.96 -6.98
N VAL A 43 9.02 6.78 -7.71
CA VAL A 43 8.60 6.49 -9.09
C VAL A 43 9.11 7.55 -10.05
N LEU A 44 8.78 8.83 -9.84
CA LEU A 44 9.09 9.84 -10.84
C LEU A 44 10.60 10.09 -10.98
N PHE A 45 11.31 10.14 -9.85
CA PHE A 45 12.74 10.42 -9.83
C PHE A 45 13.60 9.38 -10.58
N PRO A 46 13.50 8.06 -10.30
CA PRO A 46 14.26 7.07 -11.06
C PRO A 46 13.88 7.05 -12.55
N LEU A 47 12.62 7.34 -12.88
CA LEU A 47 12.14 7.38 -14.27
C LEU A 47 12.76 8.55 -15.03
N LEU A 48 12.86 9.73 -14.41
CA LEU A 48 13.56 10.88 -14.97
C LEU A 48 15.06 10.61 -15.17
N ILE A 49 15.72 10.02 -14.18
CA ILE A 49 17.14 9.66 -14.28
C ILE A 49 17.34 8.66 -15.42
N GLY A 50 16.54 7.60 -15.48
CA GLY A 50 16.59 6.61 -16.55
C GLY A 50 16.40 7.23 -17.93
N GLY A 51 15.42 8.13 -18.07
CA GLY A 51 15.18 8.88 -19.30
C GLY A 51 16.38 9.71 -19.76
N VAL A 52 17.02 10.46 -18.85
CA VAL A 52 18.21 11.25 -19.16
C VAL A 52 19.39 10.36 -19.56
N VAL A 53 19.61 9.26 -18.85
CA VAL A 53 20.69 8.30 -19.17
C VAL A 53 20.47 7.67 -20.56
N LEU A 54 19.24 7.30 -20.89
CA LEU A 54 18.88 6.76 -22.21
C LEU A 54 19.13 7.78 -23.33
N LEU A 55 18.74 9.04 -23.14
CA LEU A 55 18.98 10.10 -24.12
C LEU A 55 20.47 10.32 -24.35
N PHE A 56 21.27 10.38 -23.29
CA PHE A 56 22.72 10.50 -23.41
C PHE A 56 23.36 9.30 -24.09
N GLY A 57 22.93 8.08 -23.73
CA GLY A 57 23.41 6.85 -24.36
C GLY A 57 23.09 6.80 -25.85
N PHE A 58 21.87 7.19 -26.23
CA PHE A 58 21.44 7.29 -27.62
C PHE A 58 22.26 8.35 -28.38
N TRP A 59 22.42 9.53 -27.81
CA TRP A 59 23.21 10.60 -28.42
C TRP A 59 24.66 10.17 -28.65
N TRP A 60 25.29 9.54 -27.66
CA TRP A 60 26.63 8.99 -27.79
C TRP A 60 26.73 7.92 -28.88
N ALA A 61 25.77 6.98 -28.91
CA ALA A 61 25.72 5.92 -29.91
C ALA A 61 25.57 6.49 -31.32
N CYS A 62 24.69 7.47 -31.51
CA CYS A 62 24.52 8.15 -32.79
C CYS A 62 25.77 8.92 -33.23
N GLY A 63 26.49 9.56 -32.31
CA GLY A 63 27.79 10.18 -32.62
C GLY A 63 28.84 9.16 -33.04
N LYS A 64 28.84 7.96 -32.44
CA LYS A 64 29.72 6.85 -32.87
C LYS A 64 29.34 6.28 -34.24
N LEU A 65 28.08 6.40 -34.64
CA LEU A 65 27.57 5.98 -35.94
C LEU A 65 27.69 7.07 -37.01
N GLY A 66 28.17 8.27 -36.68
CA GLY A 66 28.31 9.40 -37.61
C GLY A 66 26.98 9.98 -38.09
N LEU A 67 25.92 9.82 -37.30
CA LEU A 67 24.59 10.39 -37.60
C LEU A 67 24.53 11.91 -37.39
N PHE A 68 25.55 12.46 -36.72
CA PHE A 68 25.83 13.88 -36.54
C PHE A 68 27.30 14.07 -36.19
#